data_AF-A0A952P5T3-F1
#
_entry.id   AF-A0A952P5T3-F1
#
_cell.length_a   1.000
_cell.length_b   1.000
_cell.length_c   1.000
_cell.angle_alpha   90.00
_cell.angle_beta   90.00
_cell.angle_gamma   90.00
#
_symmetry.space_group_name_H-M   'P 1'
#
loop_
_entity.id
_entity.type
_entity.pdbx_description
1 polymer ?
#
loop_
_entity_poly.entity_id
_entity_poly.type
_entity_poly.pdbx_seq_one_letter_code
_entity_poly.pdbx_strand_id
1 'polypeptide(L)'
;MKLKTLVFAALALALGTFSVAQETRLTNVQQYNDLLPLWGVSWAPGSNAINGYYPTFYTGFVMRSEFPERIHVRVARGNQTRISVILDETTVSDYTFDLAKRYHFYRRVTEGQSKVLNIAPSGAKFLPQLSFFNQIIESGDYGILPFVTRAEQGAEKQEDIYRKGLELLSSLNPGRVFKLNIDLKAEFNRWRQDIQKRSNGDLAKIMNDPKMVVVAINTLVPGRINYTEKPSAEVLAKLQTAAGLALQNASDDQLLPAAFELFKATTGTKYQIRVLGANGQWQPAVQCSVNSCTLSYPEFTTIYPTGSAEAFTSDEFGNRITSFATPGLWQFLNYAGRDVDNIRNEPYYGFAPKMDFEGIGNGFHNPAVRFYGVGKDAKEAFGIQSSHNTLWAVKRGGVSHGCLRLPLGHVWELRQILPVENSKMTKVMFFGNNSQDFDLYDINGDGKPEVMGVQYMISYGMQGAGGLARREGANLEINADRKADFYRNLYGSKNVFRQEGTQFVFSNPKTSLPSHLDFKKKSVSTRITLAGDYPLYEQSYEKDKVQFYSLGSSMTAQNKLIVRLMGRIKGCAPKSDKTVCGENAFDQEAKGLLR
;
A
#
# COMPACT_ATOMS: atom_id res chain seq x y z
N MET A 1 34.85 47.48 -15.34
CA MET A 1 34.97 47.33 -13.86
C MET A 1 33.64 47.74 -13.24
N LYS A 2 32.89 46.79 -12.63
CA LYS A 2 31.74 46.92 -11.68
C LYS A 2 30.65 47.99 -12.00
N LEU A 3 29.34 47.72 -12.10
CA LEU A 3 28.42 47.31 -11.02
C LEU A 3 27.00 47.17 -11.65
N LYS A 4 26.47 45.96 -11.84
CA LYS A 4 25.30 45.36 -11.17
C LYS A 4 23.98 46.17 -11.18
N THR A 5 23.13 45.75 -12.10
CA THR A 5 21.69 45.99 -12.29
C THR A 5 20.86 45.47 -11.12
N LEU A 6 19.93 46.29 -10.61
CA LEU A 6 18.96 45.92 -9.59
C LEU A 6 17.69 46.76 -9.79
N VAL A 7 16.77 46.31 -10.65
CA VAL A 7 15.36 46.78 -10.70
C VAL A 7 14.53 45.66 -11.30
N PHE A 8 13.67 45.02 -10.52
CA PHE A 8 12.34 44.55 -10.92
C PHE A 8 11.59 44.13 -9.65
N ALA A 9 10.81 45.06 -9.10
CA ALA A 9 9.80 44.78 -8.10
C ALA A 9 8.62 45.74 -8.32
N ALA A 10 7.43 45.18 -8.14
CA ALA A 10 6.14 45.85 -7.98
C ALA A 10 5.48 46.45 -9.23
N LEU A 11 4.66 45.63 -9.90
CA LEU A 11 3.38 46.10 -10.44
C LEU A 11 2.38 44.94 -10.51
N ALA A 12 1.66 44.71 -9.42
CA ALA A 12 0.42 43.96 -9.40
C ALA A 12 -0.37 44.35 -8.15
N LEU A 13 -1.10 45.45 -8.24
CA LEU A 13 -2.10 45.80 -7.24
C LEU A 13 -3.33 46.40 -7.92
N ALA A 14 -4.44 45.71 -7.66
CA ALA A 14 -5.82 46.20 -7.62
C ALA A 14 -6.50 46.60 -8.94
N LEU A 15 -7.19 45.61 -9.54
CA LEU A 15 -8.58 45.82 -9.93
C LEU A 15 -9.44 44.76 -9.23
N GLY A 16 -10.21 45.22 -8.25
CA GLY A 16 -11.22 44.43 -7.58
C GLY A 16 -12.40 44.21 -8.51
N THR A 17 -12.63 42.94 -8.84
CA THR A 17 -13.92 42.44 -9.28
C THR A 17 -14.28 41.32 -8.33
N PHE A 18 -15.53 41.30 -7.86
CA PHE A 18 -16.09 40.24 -7.04
C PHE A 18 -15.80 38.89 -7.68
N SER A 19 -14.78 38.18 -7.20
CA SER A 19 -14.60 36.77 -7.51
C SER A 19 -15.71 36.03 -6.80
N VAL A 20 -16.82 35.79 -7.50
CA VAL A 20 -17.58 34.56 -7.26
C VAL A 20 -16.54 33.46 -7.28
N ALA A 21 -16.29 32.82 -6.13
CA ALA A 21 -15.31 31.74 -6.04
C ALA A 21 -15.70 30.71 -7.10
N GLN A 22 -15.00 30.70 -8.23
CA GLN A 22 -15.22 29.76 -9.30
C GLN A 22 -14.85 28.42 -8.67
N GLU A 23 -15.84 27.57 -8.39
CA GLU A 23 -15.57 26.22 -7.89
C GLU A 23 -14.53 25.60 -8.81
N THR A 24 -13.38 25.23 -8.25
CA THR A 24 -12.30 24.61 -9.02
C THR A 24 -12.83 23.32 -9.61
N ARG A 25 -13.16 23.36 -10.91
CA ARG A 25 -13.65 22.18 -11.62
C ARG A 25 -12.48 21.25 -11.89
N LEU A 26 -12.49 20.09 -11.25
CA LEU A 26 -11.51 19.04 -11.43
C LEU A 26 -11.95 18.11 -12.55
N THR A 27 -11.05 17.84 -13.49
CA THR A 27 -11.29 16.87 -14.57
C THR A 27 -10.37 15.65 -14.47
N ASN A 28 -9.23 15.77 -13.76
CA ASN A 28 -8.26 14.69 -13.60
C ASN A 28 -7.66 14.57 -12.18
N VAL A 29 -7.09 13.40 -11.88
CA VAL A 29 -6.55 13.07 -10.55
C VAL A 29 -5.36 13.95 -10.14
N GLN A 30 -4.59 14.49 -11.09
CA GLN A 30 -3.47 15.37 -10.76
C GLN A 30 -3.98 16.69 -10.16
N GLN A 31 -5.02 17.28 -10.74
CA GLN A 31 -5.65 18.48 -10.19
C GLN A 31 -6.22 18.23 -8.78
N TYR A 32 -6.79 17.05 -8.53
CA TYR A 32 -7.19 16.67 -7.17
C TYR A 32 -5.97 16.62 -6.24
N ASN A 33 -4.89 15.94 -6.63
CA ASN A 33 -3.66 15.90 -5.85
C ASN A 33 -3.09 17.29 -5.57
N ASP A 34 -3.13 18.22 -6.52
CA ASP A 34 -2.58 19.56 -6.37
C ASP A 34 -3.27 20.38 -5.27
N LEU A 35 -4.54 20.08 -4.96
CA LEU A 35 -5.31 20.71 -3.90
C LEU A 35 -5.10 20.11 -2.50
N LEU A 36 -4.37 18.99 -2.41
CA LEU A 36 -4.12 18.30 -1.14
C LEU A 36 -2.79 18.75 -0.50
N PRO A 37 -2.69 18.75 0.84
CA PRO A 37 -1.44 18.96 1.53
C PRO A 37 -0.36 18.01 1.01
N LEU A 38 0.89 18.49 0.99
CA LEU A 38 2.02 17.70 0.51
C LEU A 38 2.12 16.37 1.25
N TRP A 39 2.01 16.41 2.58
CA TRP A 39 2.10 15.25 3.47
C TRP A 39 1.09 15.36 4.61
N GLY A 40 0.24 14.33 4.77
CA GLY A 40 -0.73 14.24 5.84
C GLY A 40 -2.08 14.93 5.55
N VAL A 41 -2.88 15.11 6.62
CA VAL A 41 -4.24 15.67 6.56
C VAL A 41 -4.42 16.81 7.53
N SER A 42 -5.16 17.85 7.14
CA SER A 42 -5.39 19.02 7.98
C SER A 42 -6.86 19.40 8.10
N TRP A 43 -7.24 20.01 9.22
CA TRP A 43 -8.59 20.51 9.47
C TRP A 43 -8.60 21.63 10.52
N ALA A 44 -9.76 22.27 10.70
CA ALA A 44 -10.08 23.00 11.91
C ALA A 44 -11.32 22.38 12.58
N PRO A 45 -11.28 22.08 13.90
CA PRO A 45 -12.41 21.52 14.60
C PRO A 45 -13.52 22.55 14.83
N GLY A 46 -14.76 22.12 14.62
CA GLY A 46 -15.98 22.83 15.01
C GLY A 46 -16.54 22.35 16.35
N SER A 47 -17.70 22.87 16.73
CA SER A 47 -18.32 22.63 18.05
C SER A 47 -18.67 21.16 18.33
N ASN A 48 -18.89 20.37 17.27
CA ASN A 48 -19.31 18.97 17.36
C ASN A 48 -18.16 17.98 17.12
N ALA A 49 -16.91 18.42 17.25
CA ALA A 49 -15.75 17.53 17.18
C ALA A 49 -15.67 16.67 18.45
N ILE A 50 -15.36 15.37 18.30
CA ILE A 50 -15.13 14.49 19.45
C ILE A 50 -13.69 14.74 19.92
N ASN A 51 -13.51 15.59 20.94
CA ASN A 51 -12.21 16.06 21.42
C ASN A 51 -11.33 16.69 20.31
N GLY A 52 -11.95 17.39 19.36
CA GLY A 52 -11.26 17.98 18.21
C GLY A 52 -10.99 17.02 17.05
N TYR A 53 -11.44 15.76 17.16
CA TYR A 53 -11.29 14.73 16.13
C TYR A 53 -12.61 14.38 15.47
N TYR A 54 -12.49 13.82 14.26
CA TYR A 54 -13.62 13.42 13.42
C TYR A 54 -13.33 12.05 12.81
N PRO A 55 -14.36 11.21 12.58
CA PRO A 55 -14.22 10.08 11.70
C PRO A 55 -13.91 10.53 10.26
N THR A 56 -13.37 9.60 9.48
CA THR A 56 -13.00 9.82 8.08
C THR A 56 -13.42 8.64 7.20
N PHE A 57 -13.46 8.84 5.89
CA PHE A 57 -13.57 7.74 4.93
C PHE A 57 -12.71 8.03 3.69
N TYR A 58 -12.36 6.96 2.97
CA TYR A 58 -11.50 7.02 1.80
C TYR A 58 -12.16 7.76 0.62
N THR A 59 -11.42 8.61 -0.07
CA THR A 59 -11.88 9.32 -1.28
C THR A 59 -10.87 9.17 -2.43
N GLY A 60 -10.08 8.10 -2.41
CA GLY A 60 -9.12 7.78 -3.47
C GLY A 60 -9.59 6.65 -4.38
N PHE A 61 -8.66 6.17 -5.21
CA PHE A 61 -8.98 5.41 -6.42
C PHE A 61 -8.31 4.04 -6.49
N VAL A 62 -7.83 3.47 -5.38
CA VAL A 62 -7.34 2.09 -5.42
C VAL A 62 -8.48 1.09 -5.61
N MET A 63 -8.14 -0.09 -6.14
CA MET A 63 -9.03 -1.24 -6.22
C MET A 63 -9.25 -1.89 -4.84
N ARG A 64 -10.19 -2.83 -4.79
CA ARG A 64 -10.29 -3.85 -3.75
C ARG A 64 -10.02 -5.22 -4.37
N SER A 65 -9.24 -6.06 -3.69
CA SER A 65 -9.04 -7.47 -4.07
C SER A 65 -9.63 -8.40 -3.01
N GLU A 66 -10.38 -9.40 -3.47
CA GLU A 66 -11.02 -10.42 -2.62
C GLU A 66 -10.17 -11.70 -2.48
N PHE A 67 -8.95 -11.70 -2.99
CA PHE A 67 -8.07 -12.87 -3.11
C PHE A 67 -6.83 -12.69 -2.22
N PRO A 68 -6.85 -13.17 -0.96
CA PRO A 68 -5.79 -12.91 0.00
C PRO A 68 -4.38 -13.34 -0.45
N GLU A 69 -4.29 -14.43 -1.20
CA GLU A 69 -3.04 -14.98 -1.75
C GLU A 69 -2.39 -14.08 -2.80
N ARG A 70 -3.14 -13.11 -3.35
CA ARG A 70 -2.68 -12.13 -4.33
C ARG A 70 -2.24 -10.81 -3.71
N ILE A 71 -2.41 -10.65 -2.40
CA ILE A 71 -2.08 -9.42 -1.65
C ILE A 71 -0.83 -9.67 -0.80
N HIS A 72 0.15 -8.78 -0.94
CA HIS A 72 1.40 -8.87 -0.20
C HIS A 72 1.66 -7.58 0.58
N VAL A 73 1.77 -7.68 1.90
CA VAL A 73 2.01 -6.53 2.80
C VAL A 73 3.37 -6.71 3.47
N ARG A 74 4.35 -5.86 3.12
CA ARG A 74 5.73 -5.98 3.62
C ARG A 74 6.20 -4.70 4.26
N VAL A 75 6.78 -4.78 5.46
CA VAL A 75 7.53 -3.67 6.07
C VAL A 75 9.02 -3.95 6.04
N ALA A 76 9.84 -2.94 5.78
CA ALA A 76 11.29 -3.08 5.67
C ALA A 76 12.06 -1.82 6.05
N ARG A 77 13.39 -1.94 6.16
CA ARG A 77 14.33 -0.85 6.41
C ARG A 77 14.06 0.34 5.48
N GLY A 78 14.28 1.54 6.00
CA GLY A 78 13.68 2.76 5.42
C GLY A 78 12.35 3.13 6.06
N ASN A 79 11.83 2.30 6.98
CA ASN A 79 10.53 2.49 7.62
C ASN A 79 9.43 2.78 6.59
N GLN A 80 9.20 1.79 5.75
CA GLN A 80 8.21 1.85 4.69
C GLN A 80 7.44 0.54 4.65
N THR A 81 6.20 0.62 4.19
CA THR A 81 5.33 -0.53 3.98
C THR A 81 4.95 -0.60 2.52
N ARG A 82 5.40 -1.64 1.82
CA ARG A 82 4.99 -1.94 0.45
C ARG A 82 3.76 -2.84 0.46
N ILE A 83 2.78 -2.46 -0.36
CA ILE A 83 1.63 -3.29 -0.71
C ILE A 83 1.77 -3.64 -2.19
N SER A 84 1.72 -4.92 -2.55
CA SER A 84 1.56 -5.34 -3.94
C SER A 84 0.37 -6.27 -4.11
N VAL A 85 -0.34 -6.12 -5.22
CA VAL A 85 -1.56 -6.85 -5.55
C VAL A 85 -1.49 -7.35 -6.98
N ILE A 86 -1.57 -8.67 -7.16
CA ILE A 86 -1.75 -9.29 -8.48
C ILE A 86 -3.18 -8.99 -8.93
N LEU A 87 -3.33 -8.30 -10.07
CA LEU A 87 -4.61 -7.87 -10.58
C LEU A 87 -5.18 -8.94 -11.51
N ASP A 88 -6.02 -9.81 -10.95
CA ASP A 88 -6.77 -10.82 -11.69
C ASP A 88 -7.93 -10.24 -12.51
N GLU A 89 -8.54 -11.07 -13.36
CA GLU A 89 -9.63 -10.66 -14.24
C GLU A 89 -10.83 -10.03 -13.50
N THR A 90 -11.16 -10.51 -12.30
CA THR A 90 -12.31 -10.04 -11.51
C THR A 90 -12.01 -8.70 -10.86
N THR A 91 -10.84 -8.58 -10.23
CA THR A 91 -10.38 -7.34 -9.59
C THR A 91 -10.34 -6.18 -10.59
N VAL A 92 -9.82 -6.43 -11.80
CA VAL A 92 -9.77 -5.42 -12.87
C VAL A 92 -11.18 -5.13 -13.41
N SER A 93 -11.97 -6.16 -13.72
CA SER A 93 -13.30 -5.97 -14.32
C SER A 93 -14.27 -5.26 -13.38
N ASP A 94 -14.18 -5.50 -12.08
CA ASP A 94 -15.05 -4.88 -11.09
C ASP A 94 -14.68 -3.42 -10.78
N TYR A 95 -13.44 -3.01 -11.06
CA TYR A 95 -12.88 -1.75 -10.57
C TYR A 95 -13.76 -0.52 -10.90
N THR A 96 -14.24 -0.42 -12.14
CA THR A 96 -15.10 0.70 -12.56
C THR A 96 -16.44 0.72 -11.80
N PHE A 97 -17.00 -0.45 -11.52
CA PHE A 97 -18.26 -0.61 -10.80
C PHE A 97 -18.07 -0.35 -9.30
N ASP A 98 -16.92 -0.71 -8.74
CA ASP A 98 -16.55 -0.38 -7.37
C ASP A 98 -16.49 1.14 -7.15
N LEU A 99 -15.89 1.89 -8.09
CA LEU A 99 -15.88 3.36 -8.05
C LEU A 99 -17.29 3.95 -8.11
N ALA A 100 -18.13 3.46 -9.02
CA ALA A 100 -19.52 3.93 -9.14
C ALA A 100 -20.35 3.60 -7.89
N LYS A 101 -20.21 2.39 -7.34
CA LYS A 101 -20.88 1.99 -6.09
C LYS A 101 -20.45 2.88 -4.92
N ARG A 102 -19.15 3.18 -4.78
CA ARG A 102 -18.64 4.13 -3.78
C ARG A 102 -19.24 5.52 -3.94
N TYR A 103 -19.26 6.06 -5.17
CA TYR A 103 -19.89 7.34 -5.48
C TYR A 103 -21.36 7.38 -5.05
N HIS A 104 -22.18 6.43 -5.51
CA HIS A 104 -23.60 6.40 -5.17
C HIS A 104 -23.84 6.21 -3.67
N PHE A 105 -23.05 5.36 -3.03
CA PHE A 105 -23.17 5.14 -1.59
C PHE A 105 -22.79 6.39 -0.78
N TYR A 106 -21.69 7.06 -1.11
CA TYR A 106 -21.29 8.30 -0.43
C TYR A 106 -22.35 9.38 -0.57
N ARG A 107 -22.92 9.57 -1.77
CA ARG A 107 -24.03 10.51 -1.95
C ARG A 107 -25.24 10.15 -1.09
N ARG A 108 -25.66 8.87 -1.09
CA ARG A 108 -26.78 8.39 -0.26
C ARG A 108 -26.60 8.72 1.23
N VAL A 109 -25.39 8.56 1.77
CA VAL A 109 -25.14 8.75 3.21
C VAL A 109 -24.78 10.19 3.59
N THR A 110 -24.50 11.07 2.63
CA THR A 110 -24.09 12.47 2.89
C THR A 110 -25.08 13.53 2.39
N GLU A 111 -25.99 13.16 1.49
CA GLU A 111 -26.96 14.03 0.82
C GLU A 111 -28.40 13.49 0.95
N GLY A 112 -29.39 14.37 0.78
CA GLY A 112 -30.81 13.98 0.73
C GLY A 112 -31.41 13.54 2.07
N GLN A 113 -32.57 12.88 2.00
CA GLN A 113 -33.36 12.48 3.17
C GLN A 113 -32.74 11.31 3.96
N SER A 114 -31.93 10.47 3.31
CA SER A 114 -31.24 9.31 3.93
C SER A 114 -29.86 9.66 4.50
N LYS A 115 -29.51 10.95 4.54
CA LYS A 115 -28.22 11.42 5.07
C LYS A 115 -28.05 11.00 6.52
N VAL A 116 -26.95 10.29 6.78
CA VAL A 116 -26.52 9.91 8.13
C VAL A 116 -25.19 10.55 8.54
N LEU A 117 -24.40 11.04 7.57
CA LEU A 117 -23.10 11.65 7.81
C LEU A 117 -23.16 13.15 7.54
N ASN A 118 -22.59 13.96 8.45
CA ASN A 118 -22.46 15.39 8.23
C ASN A 118 -21.03 15.77 7.84
N ILE A 119 -20.80 16.04 6.54
CA ILE A 119 -19.50 16.47 6.00
C ILE A 119 -19.22 17.98 6.12
N ALA A 120 -20.18 18.77 6.62
CA ALA A 120 -20.03 20.20 6.87
C ALA A 120 -20.63 20.59 8.24
N PRO A 121 -20.12 20.02 9.35
CA PRO A 121 -20.62 20.37 10.68
C PRO A 121 -20.26 21.82 11.04
N SER A 122 -21.15 22.48 11.77
CA SER A 122 -21.00 23.89 12.13
C SER A 122 -19.65 24.19 12.78
N GLY A 123 -19.00 25.26 12.29
CA GLY A 123 -17.69 25.73 12.74
C GLY A 123 -16.49 24.89 12.30
N ALA A 124 -16.68 23.71 11.73
CA ALA A 124 -15.58 22.89 11.24
C ALA A 124 -15.10 23.35 9.86
N LYS A 125 -13.81 23.18 9.59
CA LYS A 125 -13.22 23.45 8.28
C LYS A 125 -12.48 22.21 7.80
N PHE A 126 -12.98 21.64 6.71
CA PHE A 126 -12.43 20.45 6.05
C PHE A 126 -12.10 20.79 4.60
N LEU A 127 -11.15 20.07 4.01
CA LEU A 127 -11.06 20.00 2.56
C LEU A 127 -12.30 19.24 2.03
N PRO A 128 -12.96 19.72 0.96
CA PRO A 128 -14.15 19.07 0.39
C PRO A 128 -13.74 17.89 -0.51
N GLN A 129 -12.98 16.94 0.03
CA GLN A 129 -12.42 15.83 -0.73
C GLN A 129 -13.48 14.92 -1.36
N LEU A 130 -14.66 14.78 -0.74
CA LEU A 130 -15.77 14.07 -1.38
C LEU A 130 -16.25 14.77 -2.66
N SER A 131 -16.30 16.11 -2.68
CA SER A 131 -16.62 16.86 -3.91
C SER A 131 -15.55 16.62 -4.97
N PHE A 132 -14.27 16.61 -4.59
CA PHE A 132 -13.19 16.32 -5.52
C PHE A 132 -13.30 14.92 -6.12
N PHE A 133 -13.55 13.91 -5.28
CA PHE A 133 -13.81 12.54 -5.74
C PHE A 133 -15.01 12.49 -6.70
N ASN A 134 -16.14 13.10 -6.34
CA ASN A 134 -17.34 13.12 -7.19
C ASN A 134 -17.07 13.75 -8.56
N GLN A 135 -16.36 14.88 -8.60
CA GLN A 135 -16.00 15.53 -9.87
C GLN A 135 -15.14 14.63 -10.77
N ILE A 136 -14.23 13.83 -10.19
CA ILE A 136 -13.46 12.83 -10.95
C ILE A 136 -14.35 11.70 -11.47
N ILE A 137 -15.27 11.19 -10.67
CA ILE A 137 -16.20 10.14 -11.09
C ILE A 137 -17.18 10.64 -12.18
N GLU A 138 -17.62 11.89 -12.08
CA GLU A 138 -18.51 12.55 -13.04
C GLU A 138 -17.78 13.11 -14.28
N SER A 139 -16.44 13.13 -14.25
CA SER A 139 -15.62 13.70 -15.32
C SER A 139 -15.80 12.93 -16.63
N GLY A 140 -16.00 13.68 -17.71
CA GLY A 140 -16.02 13.15 -19.08
C GLY A 140 -14.67 12.55 -19.50
N ASP A 141 -13.56 13.01 -18.92
CA ASP A 141 -12.20 12.55 -19.23
C ASP A 141 -12.03 11.05 -18.89
N TYR A 142 -12.69 10.58 -17.82
CA TYR A 142 -12.67 9.18 -17.42
C TYR A 142 -13.89 8.40 -17.91
N GLY A 143 -15.06 9.05 -18.00
CA GLY A 143 -16.28 8.43 -18.52
C GLY A 143 -16.80 7.25 -17.68
N ILE A 144 -16.58 7.28 -16.36
CA ILE A 144 -16.88 6.17 -15.43
C ILE A 144 -18.37 5.85 -15.40
N LEU A 145 -19.21 6.83 -15.02
CA LEU A 145 -20.66 6.60 -14.86
C LEU A 145 -21.34 6.19 -16.18
N PRO A 146 -21.11 6.88 -17.33
CA PRO A 146 -21.69 6.46 -18.59
C PRO A 146 -21.26 5.04 -19.02
N PHE A 147 -20.02 4.65 -18.75
CA PHE A 147 -19.54 3.28 -19.04
C PHE A 147 -20.28 2.24 -18.19
N VAL A 148 -20.41 2.48 -16.88
CA VAL A 148 -21.13 1.58 -15.98
C VAL A 148 -22.57 1.38 -16.43
N THR A 149 -23.29 2.46 -16.75
CA THR A 149 -24.68 2.38 -17.23
C THR A 149 -24.81 1.53 -18.50
N ARG A 150 -23.93 1.72 -19.48
CA ARG A 150 -23.94 0.91 -20.71
C ARG A 150 -23.62 -0.56 -20.45
N ALA A 151 -22.65 -0.84 -19.58
CA ALA A 151 -22.27 -2.19 -19.24
C ALA A 151 -23.38 -2.94 -18.49
N GLU A 152 -24.06 -2.27 -17.55
CA GLU A 152 -25.23 -2.82 -16.84
C GLU A 152 -26.40 -3.13 -17.78
N GLN A 153 -26.54 -2.36 -18.87
CA GLN A 153 -27.51 -2.61 -19.93
C GLN A 153 -27.06 -3.70 -20.93
N GLY A 154 -25.88 -4.30 -20.71
CA GLY A 154 -25.35 -5.38 -21.55
C GLY A 154 -24.68 -4.92 -22.84
N ALA A 155 -24.39 -3.62 -23.00
CA ALA A 155 -23.77 -3.09 -24.22
C ALA A 155 -22.25 -3.32 -24.30
N GLU A 156 -21.59 -3.62 -23.18
CA GLU A 156 -20.14 -3.79 -23.10
C GLU A 156 -19.77 -5.29 -22.96
N LYS A 157 -18.74 -5.74 -23.70
CA LYS A 157 -18.22 -7.12 -23.58
C LYS A 157 -17.31 -7.24 -22.36
N GLN A 158 -17.03 -8.47 -21.92
CA GLN A 158 -16.14 -8.70 -20.75
C GLN A 158 -14.72 -8.16 -21.00
N GLU A 159 -14.22 -8.29 -22.22
CA GLU A 159 -12.93 -7.78 -22.63
C GLU A 159 -12.88 -6.24 -22.55
N ASP A 160 -13.97 -5.57 -22.92
CA ASP A 160 -14.08 -4.11 -22.91
C ASP A 160 -14.19 -3.58 -21.47
N ILE A 161 -14.93 -4.29 -20.61
CA ILE A 161 -14.97 -4.05 -19.16
C ILE A 161 -13.58 -4.17 -18.54
N TYR A 162 -12.84 -5.24 -18.83
CA TYR A 162 -11.48 -5.43 -18.34
C TYR A 162 -10.53 -4.32 -18.85
N ARG A 163 -10.58 -4.00 -20.15
CA ARG A 163 -9.76 -2.93 -20.74
C ARG A 163 -10.02 -1.60 -20.04
N LYS A 164 -11.30 -1.23 -19.88
CA LYS A 164 -11.66 0.03 -19.22
C LYS A 164 -11.25 0.05 -17.75
N GLY A 165 -11.44 -1.06 -17.04
CA GLY A 165 -11.00 -1.20 -15.65
C GLY A 165 -9.49 -0.99 -15.50
N LEU A 166 -8.67 -1.62 -16.35
CA LEU A 166 -7.22 -1.48 -16.29
C LEU A 166 -6.76 -0.07 -16.71
N GLU A 167 -7.35 0.50 -17.75
CA GLU A 167 -7.08 1.88 -18.21
C GLU A 167 -7.35 2.90 -17.09
N LEU A 168 -8.53 2.82 -16.47
CA LEU A 168 -8.92 3.72 -15.38
C LEU A 168 -8.01 3.52 -14.17
N LEU A 169 -7.71 2.27 -13.81
CA LEU A 169 -6.87 1.99 -12.65
C LEU A 169 -5.47 2.58 -12.82
N SER A 170 -4.86 2.43 -14.01
CA SER A 170 -3.57 3.05 -14.34
C SER A 170 -3.65 4.58 -14.34
N SER A 171 -4.71 5.15 -14.90
CA SER A 171 -4.85 6.60 -15.06
C SER A 171 -5.15 7.34 -13.76
N LEU A 172 -5.90 6.70 -12.85
CA LEU A 172 -6.25 7.24 -11.53
C LEU A 172 -5.18 6.96 -10.47
N ASN A 173 -4.24 6.05 -10.74
CA ASN A 173 -3.13 5.70 -9.85
C ASN A 173 -1.79 5.74 -10.60
N PRO A 174 -1.37 6.92 -11.11
CA PRO A 174 -0.16 7.04 -11.91
C PRO A 174 1.07 6.54 -11.15
N GLY A 175 1.93 5.78 -11.84
CA GLY A 175 3.17 5.22 -11.28
C GLY A 175 2.97 4.05 -10.30
N ARG A 176 1.74 3.51 -10.15
CA ARG A 176 1.44 2.41 -9.23
C ARG A 176 0.88 1.15 -9.90
N VAL A 177 0.61 1.18 -11.21
CA VAL A 177 0.14 0.02 -11.98
C VAL A 177 1.19 -0.39 -12.99
N PHE A 178 1.68 -1.61 -12.88
CA PHE A 178 2.75 -2.17 -13.70
C PHE A 178 2.20 -3.32 -14.54
N LYS A 179 2.44 -3.31 -15.85
CA LYS A 179 2.12 -4.44 -16.73
C LYS A 179 3.35 -5.33 -16.80
N LEU A 180 3.37 -6.38 -15.98
CA LEU A 180 4.52 -7.26 -15.85
C LEU A 180 4.58 -8.26 -16.99
N ASN A 181 5.80 -8.55 -17.43
CA ASN A 181 6.10 -9.61 -18.39
C ASN A 181 7.42 -10.28 -18.01
N ILE A 182 7.33 -11.22 -17.07
CA ILE A 182 8.48 -11.87 -16.45
C ILE A 182 8.89 -13.08 -17.29
N ASP A 183 10.15 -13.13 -17.69
CA ASP A 183 10.75 -14.30 -18.33
C ASP A 183 11.08 -15.37 -17.27
N LEU A 184 10.18 -16.32 -17.07
CA LEU A 184 10.36 -17.41 -16.11
C LEU A 184 11.54 -18.31 -16.48
N LYS A 185 11.85 -18.48 -17.77
CA LYS A 185 13.02 -19.26 -18.18
C LYS A 185 14.31 -18.58 -17.69
N ALA A 186 14.42 -17.26 -17.84
CA ALA A 186 15.54 -16.50 -17.31
C ALA A 186 15.63 -16.55 -15.78
N GLU A 187 14.49 -16.46 -15.08
CA GLU A 187 14.43 -16.63 -13.62
C GLU A 187 14.88 -18.02 -13.17
N PHE A 188 14.39 -19.09 -13.80
CA PHE A 188 14.79 -20.46 -13.46
C PHE A 188 16.26 -20.74 -13.76
N ASN A 189 16.82 -20.12 -14.80
CA ASN A 189 18.25 -20.19 -15.09
C ASN A 189 19.11 -19.45 -14.06
N ARG A 190 18.65 -18.30 -13.54
CA ARG A 190 19.30 -17.62 -12.41
C ARG A 190 19.19 -18.44 -11.13
N TRP A 191 18.03 -19.03 -10.89
CA TRP A 191 17.80 -19.94 -9.77
C TRP A 191 18.71 -21.17 -9.83
N ARG A 192 18.93 -21.77 -11.00
CA ARG A 192 19.90 -22.87 -11.19
C ARG A 192 21.28 -22.49 -10.66
N GLN A 193 21.78 -21.31 -11.02
CA GLN A 193 23.09 -20.82 -10.57
C GLN A 193 23.13 -20.62 -9.05
N ASP A 194 22.05 -20.09 -8.46
CA ASP A 194 21.92 -19.90 -7.02
C ASP A 194 21.91 -21.26 -6.26
N ILE A 195 21.17 -22.25 -6.77
CA ILE A 195 21.13 -23.62 -6.23
C ILE A 195 22.51 -24.28 -6.28
N GLN A 196 23.21 -24.22 -7.42
CA GLN A 196 24.57 -24.76 -7.56
C GLN A 196 25.53 -24.14 -6.55
N LYS A 197 25.49 -22.80 -6.40
CA LYS A 197 26.32 -22.07 -5.44
C LYS A 197 26.02 -22.46 -3.98
N ARG A 198 24.74 -22.57 -3.61
CA ARG A 198 24.30 -22.84 -2.23
C ARG A 198 24.47 -24.29 -1.81
N SER A 199 24.25 -25.24 -2.72
CA SER A 199 24.44 -26.67 -2.48
C SER A 199 25.92 -27.05 -2.41
N ASN A 200 26.80 -26.31 -3.09
CA ASN A 200 28.22 -26.64 -3.21
C ASN A 200 28.42 -28.12 -3.61
N GLY A 201 27.67 -28.57 -4.61
CA GLY A 201 27.72 -29.95 -5.11
C GLY A 201 26.86 -30.96 -4.35
N ASP A 202 26.22 -30.59 -3.24
CA ASP A 202 25.46 -31.52 -2.39
C ASP A 202 24.02 -31.04 -2.15
N LEU A 203 23.07 -31.72 -2.79
CA LEU A 203 21.64 -31.43 -2.66
C LEU A 203 21.13 -31.61 -1.22
N ALA A 204 21.75 -32.48 -0.42
CA ALA A 204 21.35 -32.70 0.96
C ALA A 204 21.51 -31.44 1.82
N LYS A 205 22.45 -30.53 1.49
CA LYS A 205 22.60 -29.23 2.16
C LYS A 205 21.41 -28.30 1.96
N ILE A 206 20.65 -28.49 0.89
CA ILE A 206 19.39 -27.78 0.67
C ILE A 206 18.26 -28.52 1.35
N MET A 207 18.12 -29.82 1.09
CA MET A 207 16.93 -30.58 1.49
C MET A 207 16.85 -30.86 2.99
N ASN A 208 17.98 -30.94 3.69
CA ASN A 208 18.01 -31.24 5.13
C ASN A 208 17.98 -29.99 6.03
N ASP A 209 18.12 -28.78 5.47
CA ASP A 209 18.01 -27.53 6.22
C ASP A 209 16.70 -26.80 5.85
N PRO A 210 15.73 -26.71 6.77
CA PRO A 210 14.48 -25.99 6.54
C PRO A 210 14.65 -24.55 6.07
N LYS A 211 15.71 -23.86 6.50
CA LYS A 211 16.00 -22.48 6.05
C LYS A 211 16.42 -22.47 4.58
N MET A 212 17.24 -23.43 4.17
CA MET A 212 17.67 -23.56 2.78
C MET A 212 16.54 -24.00 1.86
N VAL A 213 15.61 -24.82 2.34
CA VAL A 213 14.34 -25.10 1.62
C VAL A 213 13.53 -23.82 1.39
N VAL A 214 13.38 -22.98 2.42
CA VAL A 214 12.69 -21.68 2.29
C VAL A 214 13.39 -20.77 1.28
N VAL A 215 14.72 -20.71 1.32
CA VAL A 215 15.51 -19.94 0.33
C VAL A 215 15.29 -20.49 -1.07
N ALA A 216 15.45 -21.80 -1.28
CA ALA A 216 15.33 -22.42 -2.59
C ALA A 216 13.95 -22.21 -3.22
N ILE A 217 12.87 -22.31 -2.43
CA ILE A 217 11.51 -22.05 -2.93
C ILE A 217 11.33 -20.56 -3.28
N ASN A 218 11.66 -19.65 -2.35
CA ASN A 218 11.34 -18.23 -2.52
C ASN A 218 12.24 -17.49 -3.52
N THR A 219 13.39 -18.07 -3.87
CA THR A 219 14.32 -17.52 -4.88
C THR A 219 14.10 -18.09 -6.27
N LEU A 220 13.18 -19.04 -6.45
CA LEU A 220 12.82 -19.56 -7.78
C LEU A 220 12.28 -18.45 -8.69
N VAL A 221 11.44 -17.57 -8.12
CA VAL A 221 11.05 -16.28 -8.72
C VAL A 221 11.01 -15.24 -7.57
N PRO A 222 12.12 -14.53 -7.31
CA PRO A 222 12.27 -13.68 -6.13
C PRO A 222 11.14 -12.67 -5.95
N GLY A 223 10.55 -12.64 -4.75
CA GLY A 223 9.46 -11.72 -4.41
C GLY A 223 8.09 -12.04 -5.04
N ARG A 224 8.00 -13.03 -5.93
CA ARG A 224 6.76 -13.41 -6.63
C ARG A 224 6.10 -14.67 -6.06
N ILE A 225 6.87 -15.58 -5.46
CA ILE A 225 6.34 -16.78 -4.81
C ILE A 225 5.82 -16.43 -3.41
N ASN A 226 6.71 -15.99 -2.50
CA ASN A 226 6.41 -15.69 -1.09
C ASN A 226 5.69 -16.86 -0.40
N TYR A 227 6.29 -18.05 -0.43
CA TYR A 227 5.72 -19.27 0.13
C TYR A 227 5.71 -19.21 1.66
N THR A 228 4.52 -19.10 2.24
CA THR A 228 4.32 -18.88 3.68
C THR A 228 4.04 -20.15 4.48
N GLU A 229 3.69 -21.24 3.81
CA GLU A 229 3.28 -22.49 4.44
C GLU A 229 4.48 -23.40 4.73
N LYS A 230 4.25 -24.43 5.54
CA LYS A 230 5.21 -25.53 5.67
C LYS A 230 5.15 -26.36 4.38
N PRO A 231 6.26 -26.56 3.66
CA PRO A 231 6.26 -27.34 2.42
C PRO A 231 5.63 -28.73 2.62
N SER A 232 4.66 -29.06 1.78
CA SER A 232 4.05 -30.39 1.74
C SER A 232 5.03 -31.42 1.17
N ALA A 233 4.72 -32.71 1.31
CA ALA A 233 5.51 -33.78 0.68
C ALA A 233 5.59 -33.61 -0.84
N GLU A 234 4.52 -33.15 -1.48
CA GLU A 234 4.48 -32.86 -2.92
C GLU A 234 5.43 -31.71 -3.28
N VAL A 235 5.38 -30.59 -2.54
CA VAL A 235 6.27 -29.44 -2.78
C VAL A 235 7.73 -29.84 -2.59
N LEU A 236 8.04 -30.62 -1.55
CA LEU A 236 9.39 -31.12 -1.30
C LEU A 236 9.87 -32.07 -2.41
N ALA A 237 9.02 -32.97 -2.90
CA ALA A 237 9.36 -33.86 -4.01
C ALA A 237 9.66 -33.07 -5.29
N LYS A 238 8.80 -32.10 -5.65
CA LYS A 238 9.00 -31.22 -6.81
C LYS A 238 10.26 -30.37 -6.66
N LEU A 239 10.55 -29.87 -5.46
CA LEU A 239 11.79 -29.15 -5.17
C LEU A 239 13.00 -30.04 -5.36
N GLN A 240 12.98 -31.25 -4.81
CA GLN A 240 14.07 -32.21 -4.93
C GLN A 240 14.38 -32.54 -6.39
N THR A 241 13.35 -32.77 -7.22
CA THR A 241 13.51 -33.02 -8.66
C THR A 241 14.12 -31.80 -9.37
N ALA A 242 13.53 -30.62 -9.21
CA ALA A 242 13.99 -29.41 -9.90
C ALA A 242 15.41 -29.01 -9.47
N ALA A 243 15.70 -29.04 -8.16
CA ALA A 243 17.01 -28.69 -7.62
C ALA A 243 18.08 -29.75 -7.96
N GLY A 244 17.71 -31.04 -8.03
CA GLY A 244 18.59 -32.09 -8.52
C GLY A 244 19.01 -31.90 -9.98
N LEU A 245 18.05 -31.57 -10.85
CA LEU A 245 18.33 -31.23 -12.25
C LEU A 245 19.18 -29.96 -12.39
N ALA A 246 18.91 -28.93 -11.58
CA ALA A 246 19.72 -27.72 -11.53
C ALA A 246 21.17 -28.03 -11.13
N LEU A 247 21.37 -28.88 -10.11
CA LEU A 247 22.69 -29.29 -9.62
C LEU A 247 23.48 -30.08 -10.67
N GLN A 248 22.80 -30.98 -11.40
CA GLN A 248 23.39 -31.77 -12.49
C GLN A 248 23.64 -30.94 -13.76
N ASN A 249 23.27 -29.66 -13.76
CA ASN A 249 23.32 -28.78 -14.93
C ASN A 249 22.60 -29.41 -16.13
N ALA A 250 21.43 -30.00 -15.87
CA ALA A 250 20.59 -30.62 -16.89
C ALA A 250 20.19 -29.62 -17.98
N SER A 251 19.85 -30.15 -19.16
CA SER A 251 19.36 -29.36 -20.29
C SER A 251 18.08 -28.59 -19.94
N ASP A 252 17.85 -27.48 -20.63
CA ASP A 252 16.65 -26.65 -20.43
C ASP A 252 15.36 -27.46 -20.65
N ASP A 253 15.35 -28.42 -21.58
CA ASP A 253 14.21 -29.31 -21.87
C ASP A 253 13.80 -30.17 -20.67
N GLN A 254 14.73 -30.41 -19.73
CA GLN A 254 14.46 -31.16 -18.49
C GLN A 254 14.20 -30.22 -17.31
N LEU A 255 15.01 -29.19 -17.16
CA LEU A 255 14.93 -28.27 -16.02
C LEU A 255 13.69 -27.39 -16.08
N LEU A 256 13.35 -26.83 -17.25
CA LEU A 256 12.25 -25.87 -17.38
C LEU A 256 10.90 -26.49 -16.97
N PRO A 257 10.51 -27.69 -17.44
CA PRO A 257 9.29 -28.34 -16.96
C PRO A 257 9.30 -28.60 -15.44
N ALA A 258 10.42 -29.09 -14.89
CA ALA A 258 10.51 -29.42 -13.46
C ALA A 258 10.44 -28.17 -12.57
N ALA A 259 11.13 -27.10 -12.93
CA ALA A 259 11.08 -25.82 -12.26
C ALA A 259 9.67 -25.20 -12.37
N PHE A 260 9.00 -25.35 -13.51
CA PHE A 260 7.63 -24.89 -13.70
C PHE A 260 6.63 -25.68 -12.82
N GLU A 261 6.80 -26.99 -12.67
CA GLU A 261 6.00 -27.78 -11.74
C GLU A 261 6.17 -27.33 -10.28
N LEU A 262 7.40 -27.04 -9.86
CA LEU A 262 7.68 -26.45 -8.55
C LEU A 262 7.03 -25.07 -8.41
N PHE A 263 7.12 -24.22 -9.43
CA PHE A 263 6.48 -22.90 -9.44
C PHE A 263 4.97 -23.02 -9.26
N LYS A 264 4.30 -23.92 -9.98
CA LYS A 264 2.85 -24.16 -9.81
C LYS A 264 2.50 -24.65 -8.41
N ALA A 265 3.25 -25.61 -7.87
CA ALA A 265 2.99 -26.15 -6.54
C ALA A 265 3.21 -25.14 -5.41
N THR A 266 4.12 -24.17 -5.60
CA THR A 266 4.44 -23.14 -4.60
C THR A 266 3.62 -21.87 -4.76
N THR A 267 2.95 -21.68 -5.89
CA THR A 267 2.08 -20.51 -6.13
C THR A 267 0.59 -20.85 -6.11
N GLY A 268 0.22 -22.14 -6.22
CA GLY A 268 -1.16 -22.59 -6.16
C GLY A 268 -2.04 -21.88 -7.21
N THR A 269 -3.09 -21.20 -6.74
CA THR A 269 -4.05 -20.45 -7.58
C THR A 269 -3.64 -19.00 -7.84
N LYS A 270 -2.53 -18.54 -7.28
CA LYS A 270 -2.09 -17.13 -7.31
C LYS A 270 -2.01 -16.57 -8.74
N TYR A 271 -1.44 -17.36 -9.66
CA TYR A 271 -1.29 -17.02 -11.08
C TYR A 271 -2.23 -17.81 -12.01
N GLN A 272 -3.22 -18.52 -11.47
CA GLN A 272 -4.30 -19.15 -12.24
C GLN A 272 -5.35 -18.08 -12.59
N ILE A 273 -4.92 -17.12 -13.39
CA ILE A 273 -5.71 -15.95 -13.81
C ILE A 273 -5.61 -15.81 -15.32
N ARG A 274 -6.54 -15.05 -15.88
CA ARG A 274 -6.53 -14.69 -17.30
C ARG A 274 -6.27 -13.20 -17.48
N VAL A 275 -5.59 -12.89 -18.57
CA VAL A 275 -5.26 -11.53 -18.98
C VAL A 275 -5.61 -11.35 -20.45
N LEU A 276 -5.78 -10.11 -20.89
CA LEU A 276 -5.91 -9.83 -22.31
C LEU A 276 -4.53 -9.76 -22.97
N GLY A 277 -4.32 -10.58 -23.99
CA GLY A 277 -3.13 -10.51 -24.83
C GLY A 277 -3.13 -9.29 -25.75
N ALA A 278 -2.03 -9.12 -26.49
CA ALA A 278 -1.88 -8.02 -27.45
C ALA A 278 -2.92 -8.06 -28.58
N ASN A 279 -3.42 -9.25 -28.93
CA ASN A 279 -4.54 -9.45 -29.87
C ASN A 279 -5.92 -9.15 -29.26
N GLY A 280 -5.96 -8.73 -28.00
CA GLY A 280 -7.17 -8.39 -27.27
C GLY A 280 -8.03 -9.57 -26.84
N GLN A 281 -7.51 -10.80 -26.89
CA GLN A 281 -8.19 -12.03 -26.47
C GLN A 281 -7.71 -12.49 -25.09
N TRP A 282 -8.56 -13.23 -24.38
CA TRP A 282 -8.19 -13.85 -23.12
C TRP A 282 -7.12 -14.93 -23.32
N GLN A 283 -6.11 -14.91 -22.47
CA GLN A 283 -5.08 -15.93 -22.38
C GLN A 283 -4.69 -16.16 -20.92
N PRO A 284 -4.18 -17.35 -20.56
CA PRO A 284 -3.60 -17.57 -19.23
C PRO A 284 -2.46 -16.59 -18.97
N ALA A 285 -2.32 -16.12 -17.72
CA ALA A 285 -1.19 -15.26 -17.34
C ALA A 285 0.16 -15.98 -17.48
N VAL A 286 0.19 -17.31 -17.34
CA VAL A 286 1.38 -18.11 -17.55
C VAL A 286 1.29 -18.83 -18.90
N GLN A 287 2.28 -18.59 -19.75
CA GLN A 287 2.37 -19.19 -21.08
C GLN A 287 3.73 -19.84 -21.23
N CYS A 288 3.76 -21.17 -21.32
CA CYS A 288 5.00 -21.92 -21.44
C CYS A 288 4.95 -22.90 -22.63
N SER A 289 6.07 -22.98 -23.32
CA SER A 289 6.40 -23.88 -24.41
C SER A 289 7.76 -24.52 -24.10
N VAL A 290 8.26 -25.39 -24.99
CA VAL A 290 9.60 -25.98 -24.86
C VAL A 290 10.69 -24.90 -24.80
N ASN A 291 10.52 -23.80 -25.54
CA ASN A 291 11.57 -22.79 -25.71
C ASN A 291 11.35 -21.50 -24.90
N SER A 292 10.14 -21.24 -24.44
CA SER A 292 9.76 -20.00 -23.75
C SER A 292 8.83 -20.27 -22.58
N CYS A 293 8.92 -19.47 -21.51
CA CYS A 293 7.98 -19.53 -20.40
C CYS A 293 7.87 -18.14 -19.80
N THR A 294 6.69 -17.52 -19.91
CA THR A 294 6.46 -16.14 -19.51
C THR A 294 5.30 -16.05 -18.55
N LEU A 295 5.42 -15.17 -17.55
CA LEU A 295 4.36 -14.78 -16.64
C LEU A 295 4.01 -13.31 -16.88
N SER A 296 2.79 -13.07 -17.38
CA SER A 296 2.32 -11.73 -17.74
C SER A 296 1.04 -11.39 -17.00
N TYR A 297 1.05 -10.29 -16.25
CA TYR A 297 -0.12 -9.81 -15.52
C TYR A 297 0.04 -8.34 -15.09
N PRO A 298 -1.07 -7.60 -14.90
CA PRO A 298 -1.00 -6.30 -14.27
C PRO A 298 -0.85 -6.43 -12.75
N GLU A 299 0.01 -5.62 -12.15
CA GLU A 299 0.21 -5.52 -10.71
C GLU A 299 -0.05 -4.09 -10.25
N PHE A 300 -0.72 -3.93 -9.11
CA PHE A 300 -0.71 -2.67 -8.39
C PHE A 300 0.28 -2.74 -7.24
N THR A 301 1.18 -1.76 -7.18
CA THR A 301 2.15 -1.64 -6.10
C THR A 301 2.16 -0.21 -5.56
N THR A 302 2.11 -0.08 -4.23
CA THR A 302 2.25 1.20 -3.53
C THR A 302 3.17 1.06 -2.30
N ILE A 303 3.92 2.10 -1.98
CA ILE A 303 4.84 2.16 -0.84
C ILE A 303 4.45 3.32 0.07
N TYR A 304 4.06 2.99 1.30
CA TYR A 304 3.69 3.96 2.33
C TYR A 304 4.88 4.30 3.23
N PRO A 305 5.02 5.57 3.67
CA PRO A 305 5.91 5.88 4.79
C PRO A 305 5.33 5.31 6.09
N THR A 306 6.19 4.71 6.91
CA THR A 306 5.74 3.99 8.11
C THR A 306 6.41 4.55 9.36
N GLY A 307 5.62 4.91 10.35
CA GLY A 307 6.10 5.13 11.71
C GLY A 307 6.30 3.79 12.40
N SER A 308 7.47 3.55 12.98
CA SER A 308 7.81 2.30 13.68
C SER A 308 8.03 2.54 15.18
N ALA A 309 8.57 1.54 15.88
CA ALA A 309 8.76 1.60 17.31
C ALA A 309 9.71 2.75 17.70
N GLU A 310 9.44 3.39 18.84
CA GLU A 310 10.33 4.31 19.55
C GLU A 310 11.49 3.53 20.19
N ALA A 311 12.18 2.74 19.36
CA ALA A 311 13.27 1.85 19.72
C ALA A 311 14.28 1.84 18.58
N PHE A 312 15.52 1.56 18.93
CA PHE A 312 16.63 1.55 17.98
C PHE A 312 17.38 0.23 18.08
N THR A 313 18.05 -0.14 17.00
CA THR A 313 18.99 -1.24 16.91
C THR A 313 20.22 -0.78 16.14
N SER A 314 21.27 -1.60 16.13
CA SER A 314 22.44 -1.38 15.29
C SER A 314 22.35 -2.27 14.06
N ASP A 315 22.74 -1.76 12.90
CA ASP A 315 23.04 -2.60 11.74
C ASP A 315 24.43 -3.25 11.85
N GLU A 316 24.81 -4.03 10.84
CA GLU A 316 26.10 -4.72 10.80
C GLU A 316 27.32 -3.79 10.67
N PHE A 317 27.10 -2.52 10.32
CA PHE A 317 28.14 -1.50 10.22
C PHE A 317 28.17 -0.58 11.46
N GLY A 318 27.37 -0.89 12.49
CA GLY A 318 27.26 -0.12 13.72
C GLY A 318 26.45 1.16 13.59
N ASN A 319 25.66 1.34 12.52
CA ASN A 319 24.73 2.45 12.40
C ASN A 319 23.53 2.23 13.32
N ARG A 320 23.14 3.27 14.07
CA ARG A 320 21.92 3.27 14.85
C ARG A 320 20.73 3.54 13.94
N ILE A 321 19.83 2.56 13.81
CA ILE A 321 18.61 2.63 12.99
C ILE A 321 17.38 2.32 13.85
N THR A 322 16.20 2.72 13.40
CA THR A 322 14.93 2.44 14.10
C THR A 322 14.54 0.96 14.00
N SER A 323 13.90 0.46 15.05
CA SER A 323 13.48 -0.95 15.14
C SER A 323 12.01 -1.16 14.77
N PHE A 324 11.70 -2.32 14.20
CA PHE A 324 10.36 -2.87 14.14
C PHE A 324 10.10 -3.71 15.41
N ALA A 325 8.94 -3.52 16.04
CA ALA A 325 8.55 -4.33 17.20
C ALA A 325 8.08 -5.74 16.82
N THR A 326 7.69 -5.93 15.55
CA THR A 326 7.04 -7.13 15.02
C THR A 326 7.63 -7.59 13.69
N PRO A 327 8.93 -7.97 13.67
CA PRO A 327 9.45 -8.77 12.58
C PRO A 327 8.77 -10.15 12.56
N GLY A 328 8.93 -10.91 11.48
CA GLY A 328 8.37 -12.25 11.30
C GLY A 328 7.16 -12.29 10.36
N LEU A 329 6.44 -13.41 10.38
CA LEU A 329 5.29 -13.65 9.51
C LEU A 329 4.00 -13.63 10.33
N TRP A 330 3.02 -12.82 9.93
CA TRP A 330 1.78 -12.62 10.70
C TRP A 330 0.54 -12.59 9.81
N GLN A 331 -0.62 -12.62 10.45
CA GLN A 331 -1.94 -12.46 9.85
C GLN A 331 -2.70 -11.35 10.57
N PHE A 332 -3.63 -10.72 9.88
CA PHE A 332 -4.60 -9.84 10.53
C PHE A 332 -5.52 -10.64 11.44
N LEU A 333 -5.90 -10.03 12.55
CA LEU A 333 -6.58 -10.71 13.64
C LEU A 333 -8.05 -10.31 13.71
N ASN A 334 -8.88 -11.32 13.93
CA ASN A 334 -10.27 -11.18 14.31
C ASN A 334 -10.44 -11.77 15.71
N TYR A 335 -10.96 -10.99 16.66
CA TYR A 335 -11.17 -11.40 18.05
C TYR A 335 -12.63 -11.21 18.45
N ALA A 336 -13.07 -11.91 19.50
CA ALA A 336 -14.37 -11.68 20.10
C ALA A 336 -14.54 -10.19 20.46
N GLY A 337 -15.52 -9.52 19.85
CA GLY A 337 -15.80 -8.09 20.04
C GLY A 337 -14.87 -7.12 19.30
N ARG A 338 -13.93 -7.59 18.47
CA ARG A 338 -13.06 -6.75 17.62
C ARG A 338 -12.79 -7.43 16.27
N ASP A 339 -13.41 -6.90 15.24
CA ASP A 339 -13.15 -7.30 13.86
C ASP A 339 -11.76 -6.82 13.38
N VAL A 340 -11.33 -7.32 12.22
CA VAL A 340 -10.02 -7.04 11.60
C VAL A 340 -9.75 -5.55 11.36
N ASP A 341 -10.80 -4.72 11.23
CA ASP A 341 -10.77 -3.28 10.98
C ASP A 341 -11.45 -2.52 12.13
N ASN A 342 -11.02 -2.82 13.35
CA ASN A 342 -11.56 -2.30 14.60
C ASN A 342 -11.49 -0.77 14.70
N ILE A 343 -12.60 -0.16 15.14
CA ILE A 343 -12.70 1.28 15.43
C ILE A 343 -12.52 1.54 16.93
N ARG A 344 -11.39 2.17 17.27
CA ARG A 344 -11.02 2.50 18.65
C ARG A 344 -11.89 3.63 19.24
N ASN A 345 -12.08 3.60 20.55
CA ASN A 345 -12.81 4.66 21.28
C ASN A 345 -11.97 5.92 21.43
N GLU A 346 -10.66 5.77 21.50
CA GLU A 346 -9.78 6.86 21.81
C GLU A 346 -9.67 7.83 20.61
N PRO A 347 -10.04 9.11 20.76
CA PRO A 347 -10.20 10.02 19.62
C PRO A 347 -8.94 10.27 18.80
N TYR A 348 -7.75 10.12 19.40
CA TYR A 348 -6.48 10.27 18.70
C TYR A 348 -6.23 9.19 17.63
N TYR A 349 -7.06 8.12 17.58
CA TYR A 349 -7.09 7.18 16.44
C TYR A 349 -7.89 7.70 15.24
N GLY A 350 -8.59 8.83 15.38
CA GLY A 350 -9.41 9.44 14.31
C GLY A 350 -10.57 8.59 13.87
N PHE A 351 -10.92 7.61 14.69
CA PHE A 351 -11.91 6.58 14.36
C PHE A 351 -11.61 5.91 13.03
N ALA A 352 -10.35 5.86 12.60
CA ALA A 352 -9.93 5.11 11.42
C ALA A 352 -9.76 3.62 11.77
N PRO A 353 -9.81 2.72 10.77
CA PRO A 353 -9.52 1.30 10.95
C PRO A 353 -8.16 1.08 11.64
N LYS A 354 -8.16 0.26 12.68
CA LYS A 354 -6.96 -0.32 13.25
C LYS A 354 -6.91 -1.80 12.94
N MET A 355 -5.90 -2.20 12.17
CA MET A 355 -5.74 -3.57 11.66
C MET A 355 -4.63 -4.28 12.43
N ASP A 356 -5.03 -5.03 13.46
CA ASP A 356 -4.12 -5.71 14.39
C ASP A 356 -3.56 -7.01 13.78
N PHE A 357 -2.27 -7.26 13.99
CA PHE A 357 -1.59 -8.52 13.67
C PHE A 357 -0.95 -9.19 14.90
N GLU A 358 -0.95 -8.53 16.08
CA GLU A 358 -0.71 -9.15 17.38
C GLU A 358 -1.86 -8.97 18.40
N GLY A 359 -2.04 -9.96 19.29
CA GLY A 359 -3.08 -9.92 20.34
C GLY A 359 -2.85 -8.86 21.42
N ILE A 360 -1.61 -8.39 21.60
CA ILE A 360 -1.31 -7.23 22.45
C ILE A 360 -1.75 -5.90 21.81
N GLY A 361 -2.27 -5.94 20.57
CA GLY A 361 -2.79 -4.78 19.86
C GLY A 361 -1.77 -4.07 18.98
N ASN A 362 -0.67 -4.71 18.59
CA ASN A 362 0.19 -4.18 17.52
C ASN A 362 -0.47 -4.41 16.15
N GLY A 363 -0.48 -3.37 15.34
CA GLY A 363 -1.20 -3.33 14.08
C GLY A 363 -0.83 -2.12 13.23
N PHE A 364 -1.51 -1.98 12.08
CA PHE A 364 -1.53 -0.75 11.30
C PHE A 364 -2.60 0.19 11.81
N HIS A 365 -2.27 1.47 12.00
CA HIS A 365 -3.25 2.51 12.29
C HIS A 365 -2.75 3.90 11.87
N ASN A 366 -3.59 4.91 12.06
CA ASN A 366 -3.34 6.32 11.72
C ASN A 366 -2.07 6.90 12.43
N PRO A 367 -1.64 8.13 12.08
CA PRO A 367 -0.42 8.71 12.65
C PRO A 367 -0.44 8.82 14.19
N ALA A 368 -1.63 9.02 14.78
CA ALA A 368 -1.86 9.20 16.22
C ALA A 368 -0.95 10.28 16.88
N VAL A 369 -0.38 11.18 16.08
CA VAL A 369 0.36 12.37 16.50
C VAL A 369 -0.27 13.57 15.80
N ARG A 370 -0.75 14.52 16.60
CA ARG A 370 -1.37 15.76 16.19
C ARG A 370 -0.40 16.94 16.28
N PHE A 371 -0.51 17.87 15.36
CA PHE A 371 0.07 19.20 15.47
C PHE A 371 -1.07 20.19 15.58
N TYR A 372 -1.21 20.82 16.75
CA TYR A 372 -2.17 21.89 16.98
C TYR A 372 -1.48 23.25 16.88
N GLY A 373 -2.17 24.24 16.29
CA GLY A 373 -1.63 25.58 16.13
C GLY A 373 -0.49 25.67 15.12
N VAL A 374 -0.60 24.92 14.01
CA VAL A 374 0.43 24.89 12.95
C VAL A 374 0.77 26.32 12.50
N GLY A 375 2.04 26.70 12.62
CA GLY A 375 2.53 28.03 12.26
C GLY A 375 2.43 28.32 10.76
N LYS A 376 2.50 29.61 10.40
CA LYS A 376 2.36 30.07 9.01
C LYS A 376 3.35 29.40 8.05
N ASP A 377 4.63 29.37 8.40
CA ASP A 377 5.68 28.83 7.53
C ASP A 377 5.47 27.33 7.28
N ALA A 378 5.09 26.57 8.31
CA ALA A 378 4.75 25.16 8.16
C ALA A 378 3.49 24.98 7.29
N LYS A 379 2.49 25.87 7.39
CA LYS A 379 1.32 25.80 6.51
C LYS A 379 1.69 26.02 5.05
N GLU A 380 2.52 27.02 4.76
CA GLU A 380 2.97 27.31 3.40
C GLU A 380 3.80 26.15 2.84
N ALA A 381 4.75 25.62 3.62
CA ALA A 381 5.62 24.54 3.18
C ALA A 381 4.88 23.22 2.92
N PHE A 382 3.81 22.93 3.67
CA PHE A 382 2.99 21.73 3.49
C PHE A 382 1.78 21.93 2.57
N GLY A 383 1.50 23.16 2.10
CA GLY A 383 0.27 23.46 1.34
C GLY A 383 -1.01 23.31 2.17
N ILE A 384 -0.96 23.63 3.46
CA ILE A 384 -2.11 23.57 4.37
C ILE A 384 -2.93 24.86 4.25
N GLN A 385 -4.25 24.72 4.15
CA GLN A 385 -5.19 25.84 4.14
C GLN A 385 -4.97 26.75 5.35
N SER A 386 -4.90 28.07 5.13
CA SER A 386 -4.63 29.06 6.17
C SER A 386 -5.61 28.98 7.35
N SER A 387 -6.85 28.60 7.04
CA SER A 387 -7.96 28.46 7.97
C SER A 387 -7.93 27.18 8.81
N HIS A 388 -7.11 26.18 8.43
CA HIS A 388 -6.91 24.96 9.20
C HIS A 388 -5.92 25.21 10.34
N ASN A 389 -6.10 24.58 11.48
CA ASN A 389 -5.21 24.76 12.64
C ASN A 389 -4.64 23.43 13.17
N THR A 390 -5.06 22.31 12.58
CA THR A 390 -4.68 20.97 12.99
C THR A 390 -4.08 20.21 11.81
N LEU A 391 -3.02 19.44 12.07
CA LEU A 391 -2.39 18.54 11.10
C LEU A 391 -2.15 17.16 11.72
N TRP A 392 -2.35 16.12 10.91
CA TRP A 392 -1.86 14.77 11.14
C TRP A 392 -0.90 14.37 10.04
N ALA A 393 0.33 14.05 10.44
CA ALA A 393 1.36 13.51 9.57
C ALA A 393 2.15 12.46 10.34
N VAL A 394 2.64 11.43 9.65
CA VAL A 394 3.48 10.39 10.26
C VAL A 394 4.94 10.73 10.07
N LYS A 395 5.83 10.45 11.02
CA LYS A 395 7.28 10.43 10.79
C LYS A 395 7.74 9.00 10.48
N ARG A 396 8.69 8.87 9.55
CA ARG A 396 9.33 7.57 9.25
C ARG A 396 10.19 7.14 10.43
N GLY A 397 9.73 6.09 11.11
CA GLY A 397 10.38 5.50 12.28
C GLY A 397 10.25 6.29 13.60
N GLY A 398 10.41 5.57 14.72
CA GLY A 398 10.64 6.20 16.03
C GLY A 398 9.47 6.99 16.61
N VAL A 399 8.22 6.53 16.45
CA VAL A 399 7.02 7.27 16.91
C VAL A 399 5.98 6.42 17.63
N SER A 400 6.19 5.11 17.77
CA SER A 400 5.17 4.16 18.23
C SER A 400 5.64 3.30 19.40
N HIS A 401 4.72 2.77 20.20
CA HIS A 401 5.03 1.75 21.23
C HIS A 401 5.06 0.32 20.67
N GLY A 402 4.88 0.16 19.36
CA GLY A 402 5.00 -1.14 18.68
C GLY A 402 4.20 -1.26 17.38
N CYS A 403 3.13 -0.48 17.26
CA CYS A 403 2.32 -0.42 16.04
C CYS A 403 3.08 0.20 14.86
N LEU A 404 2.67 -0.16 13.65
CA LEU A 404 3.08 0.50 12.42
C LEU A 404 2.09 1.63 12.12
N ARG A 405 2.56 2.88 12.11
CA ARG A 405 1.72 4.04 11.85
C ARG A 405 1.81 4.43 10.39
N LEU A 406 0.68 4.69 9.76
CA LEU A 406 0.61 5.16 8.38
C LEU A 406 -0.06 6.54 8.34
N PRO A 407 0.13 7.33 7.27
CA PRO A 407 -0.73 8.48 6.99
C PRO A 407 -2.20 8.09 7.01
N LEU A 408 -3.09 9.02 7.39
CA LEU A 408 -4.50 8.69 7.58
C LEU A 408 -5.13 8.16 6.28
N GLY A 409 -4.82 8.79 5.15
CA GLY A 409 -5.29 8.34 3.84
C GLY A 409 -4.76 6.97 3.45
N HIS A 410 -3.53 6.62 3.85
CA HIS A 410 -2.93 5.33 3.53
C HIS A 410 -3.48 4.18 4.38
N VAL A 411 -3.93 4.45 5.61
CA VAL A 411 -4.69 3.45 6.40
C VAL A 411 -5.99 3.09 5.69
N TRP A 412 -6.69 4.11 5.20
CA TRP A 412 -7.93 3.94 4.45
C TRP A 412 -7.69 3.28 3.09
N GLU A 413 -6.63 3.66 2.39
CA GLU A 413 -6.20 3.03 1.13
C GLU A 413 -5.88 1.55 1.34
N LEU A 414 -5.08 1.23 2.36
CA LEU A 414 -4.78 -0.15 2.74
C LEU A 414 -6.07 -0.93 3.03
N ARG A 415 -6.99 -0.36 3.81
CA ARG A 415 -8.27 -1.03 4.10
C ARG A 415 -9.13 -1.22 2.83
N GLN A 416 -9.11 -0.28 1.89
CA GLN A 416 -9.83 -0.40 0.62
C GLN A 416 -9.26 -1.52 -0.25
N ILE A 417 -7.93 -1.72 -0.27
CA ILE A 417 -7.28 -2.80 -1.02
C ILE A 417 -7.68 -4.19 -0.52
N LEU A 418 -7.82 -4.34 0.81
CA LEU A 418 -8.06 -5.63 1.46
C LEU A 418 -9.52 -6.12 1.27
N PRO A 419 -9.79 -7.43 1.40
CA PRO A 419 -11.13 -7.99 1.21
C PRO A 419 -12.24 -7.31 2.04
N VAL A 420 -13.49 -7.38 1.58
CA VAL A 420 -14.65 -6.91 2.36
C VAL A 420 -14.79 -7.75 3.64
N GLU A 421 -14.74 -9.07 3.49
CA GLU A 421 -15.07 -10.02 4.55
C GLU A 421 -13.90 -10.27 5.51
N ASN A 422 -14.20 -10.28 6.81
CA ASN A 422 -13.21 -10.56 7.86
C ASN A 422 -12.50 -11.91 7.65
N SER A 423 -13.25 -12.95 7.25
CA SER A 423 -12.75 -14.31 7.04
C SER A 423 -11.69 -14.42 5.93
N LYS A 424 -11.79 -13.56 4.91
CA LYS A 424 -10.78 -13.42 3.86
C LYS A 424 -9.62 -12.54 4.33
N MET A 425 -9.90 -11.42 5.01
CA MET A 425 -8.86 -10.53 5.54
C MET A 425 -7.89 -11.24 6.48
N THR A 426 -8.36 -12.17 7.34
CA THR A 426 -7.48 -12.95 8.23
C THR A 426 -6.50 -13.86 7.49
N LYS A 427 -6.70 -14.09 6.19
CA LYS A 427 -5.79 -14.89 5.34
C LYS A 427 -4.73 -14.04 4.64
N VAL A 428 -4.84 -12.71 4.69
CA VAL A 428 -3.80 -11.82 4.13
C VAL A 428 -2.60 -11.84 5.07
N MET A 429 -1.43 -12.09 4.49
CA MET A 429 -0.18 -12.24 5.24
C MET A 429 0.57 -10.90 5.34
N PHE A 430 1.05 -10.60 6.55
CA PHE A 430 1.95 -9.49 6.84
C PHE A 430 3.39 -10.01 7.03
N PHE A 431 4.31 -9.45 6.25
CA PHE A 431 5.73 -9.78 6.24
C PHE A 431 6.52 -8.68 6.94
N GLY A 432 6.86 -8.94 8.20
CA GLY A 432 7.75 -8.11 8.99
C GLY A 432 9.21 -8.47 8.73
N ASN A 433 9.94 -7.63 8.00
CA ASN A 433 11.38 -7.84 7.90
C ASN A 433 12.07 -7.61 9.25
N ASN A 434 13.27 -8.17 9.40
CA ASN A 434 14.21 -7.68 10.39
C ASN A 434 14.48 -6.18 10.11
N SER A 435 14.61 -5.36 11.16
CA SER A 435 14.84 -3.92 11.04
C SER A 435 16.07 -3.55 10.18
N GLN A 436 17.06 -4.42 10.13
CA GLN A 436 18.29 -4.24 9.35
C GLN A 436 18.12 -4.54 7.85
N ASP A 437 17.05 -5.24 7.47
CA ASP A 437 16.90 -5.82 6.14
C ASP A 437 16.03 -4.94 5.22
N PHE A 438 16.48 -4.85 3.98
CA PHE A 438 15.83 -4.08 2.92
C PHE A 438 14.71 -4.86 2.25
N ASP A 439 13.84 -4.12 1.57
CA ASP A 439 12.92 -4.69 0.60
C ASP A 439 13.55 -4.51 -0.78
N LEU A 440 14.06 -5.62 -1.33
CA LEU A 440 14.59 -5.67 -2.67
C LEU A 440 13.57 -6.31 -3.60
N TYR A 441 13.14 -5.60 -4.64
CA TYR A 441 12.03 -6.04 -5.48
C TYR A 441 12.19 -5.55 -6.91
N ASP A 442 11.89 -6.43 -7.87
CA ASP A 442 11.76 -6.06 -9.29
C ASP A 442 10.35 -5.52 -9.49
N ILE A 443 10.18 -4.20 -9.47
CA ILE A 443 8.85 -3.57 -9.42
C ILE A 443 8.11 -3.63 -10.77
N ASN A 444 8.85 -3.60 -11.89
CA ASN A 444 8.31 -3.52 -13.25
C ASN A 444 8.43 -4.84 -14.03
N GLY A 445 9.07 -5.87 -13.47
CA GLY A 445 9.20 -7.20 -14.05
C GLY A 445 10.29 -7.31 -15.11
N ASP A 446 11.28 -6.41 -15.11
CA ASP A 446 12.37 -6.38 -16.09
C ASP A 446 13.59 -7.23 -15.69
N GLY A 447 13.50 -7.93 -14.55
CA GLY A 447 14.55 -8.77 -14.00
C GLY A 447 15.63 -8.01 -13.22
N LYS A 448 15.49 -6.69 -13.01
CA LYS A 448 16.44 -5.85 -12.27
C LYS A 448 15.81 -5.37 -10.97
N PRO A 449 16.08 -6.03 -9.84
CA PRO A 449 15.50 -5.63 -8.57
C PRO A 449 16.14 -4.33 -8.06
N GLU A 450 15.37 -3.57 -7.28
CA GLU A 450 15.78 -2.28 -6.72
C GLU A 450 15.51 -2.27 -5.21
N VAL A 451 16.21 -1.43 -4.46
CA VAL A 451 15.84 -1.15 -3.06
C VAL A 451 14.62 -0.26 -3.07
N MET A 452 13.53 -0.70 -2.44
CA MET A 452 12.29 0.06 -2.42
C MET A 452 12.42 1.30 -1.51
N GLY A 453 11.63 2.34 -1.79
CA GLY A 453 11.67 3.63 -1.12
C GLY A 453 10.44 4.50 -1.40
N VAL A 454 10.24 5.56 -0.61
CA VAL A 454 9.16 6.54 -0.80
C VAL A 454 9.64 7.98 -0.54
N GLN A 455 9.20 8.92 -1.38
CA GLN A 455 9.50 10.35 -1.32
C GLN A 455 8.71 11.05 -0.20
N TYR A 456 9.09 10.76 1.03
CA TYR A 456 8.44 11.30 2.23
C TYR A 456 9.49 11.60 3.29
N MET A 457 9.76 12.90 3.51
CA MET A 457 10.92 13.37 4.27
C MET A 457 10.56 14.38 5.37
N ILE A 458 9.61 14.04 6.25
CA ILE A 458 9.36 14.84 7.45
C ILE A 458 10.12 14.33 8.67
N SER A 459 10.48 15.27 9.53
CA SER A 459 10.94 15.01 10.90
C SER A 459 10.16 15.84 11.89
N TYR A 460 9.98 15.29 13.08
CA TYR A 460 9.44 16.00 14.24
C TYR A 460 9.85 15.29 15.53
N GLY A 461 9.72 16.02 16.64
CA GLY A 461 9.78 15.51 18.01
C GLY A 461 8.39 15.39 18.64
N MET A 462 8.33 14.81 19.84
CA MET A 462 7.11 14.72 20.65
C MET A 462 7.12 15.83 21.71
N GLN A 463 5.97 16.45 21.99
CA GLN A 463 5.90 17.57 22.94
C GLN A 463 6.15 17.17 24.40
N GLY A 464 5.89 15.92 24.77
CA GLY A 464 6.10 15.47 26.14
C GLY A 464 6.48 14.00 26.26
N ALA A 465 6.98 13.63 27.42
CA ALA A 465 7.51 12.30 27.70
C ALA A 465 6.44 11.27 28.14
N GLY A 466 5.15 11.64 28.26
CA GLY A 466 4.09 10.72 28.69
C GLY A 466 2.67 11.10 28.26
N GLY A 467 1.73 10.17 28.48
CA GLY A 467 0.29 10.39 28.31
C GLY A 467 -0.13 10.91 26.92
N LEU A 468 -1.09 11.84 26.92
CA LEU A 468 -1.57 12.51 25.71
C LEU A 468 -0.53 13.47 25.11
N ALA A 469 0.46 13.94 25.86
CA ALA A 469 1.52 14.80 25.33
C ALA A 469 2.43 14.05 24.32
N ARG A 470 2.57 12.72 24.44
CA ARG A 470 3.13 11.84 23.38
C ARG A 470 2.18 11.64 22.18
N ARG A 471 1.08 12.37 22.11
CA ARG A 471 0.18 12.42 20.94
C ARG A 471 0.19 13.79 20.30
N GLU A 472 1.06 14.70 20.77
CA GLU A 472 1.26 16.03 20.18
C GLU A 472 2.70 16.15 19.68
N GLY A 473 2.86 16.66 18.46
CA GLY A 473 4.14 16.84 17.78
C GLY A 473 4.73 18.24 17.99
N ALA A 474 6.06 18.32 17.94
CA ALA A 474 6.85 19.54 18.04
C ALA A 474 7.92 19.58 16.95
N ASN A 475 8.36 20.79 16.56
CA ASN A 475 9.47 21.00 15.63
C ASN A 475 9.29 20.23 14.31
N LEU A 476 8.12 20.42 13.69
CA LEU A 476 7.80 19.81 12.41
C LEU A 476 8.65 20.45 11.30
N GLU A 477 9.40 19.62 10.57
CA GLU A 477 10.29 20.04 9.48
C GLU A 477 10.08 19.21 8.21
N ILE A 478 10.18 19.87 7.05
CA ILE A 478 10.32 19.25 5.73
C ILE A 478 11.81 19.19 5.41
N ASN A 479 12.33 18.00 5.06
CA ASN A 479 13.74 17.77 4.79
C ASN A 479 14.02 17.45 3.32
N ALA A 480 13.17 17.93 2.40
CA ALA A 480 13.31 17.66 0.97
C ALA A 480 14.62 18.22 0.39
N ASP A 481 15.08 19.37 0.90
CA ASP A 481 16.34 20.03 0.59
C ASP A 481 17.57 19.36 1.26
N ARG A 482 17.35 18.59 2.34
CA ARG A 482 18.36 17.85 3.10
C ARG A 482 18.22 16.33 2.94
N LYS A 483 17.80 15.89 1.75
CA LYS A 483 17.48 14.48 1.46
C LYS A 483 18.59 13.48 1.84
N ALA A 484 19.85 13.80 1.53
CA ALA A 484 20.98 12.92 1.84
C ALA A 484 21.15 12.70 3.35
N ASP A 485 21.02 13.76 4.16
CA ASP A 485 21.11 13.66 5.62
C ASP A 485 19.91 12.93 6.21
N PHE A 486 18.73 13.17 5.66
CA PHE A 486 17.53 12.42 6.01
C PHE A 486 17.74 10.90 5.76
N TYR A 487 18.33 10.52 4.63
CA TYR A 487 18.62 9.12 4.29
C TYR A 487 19.75 8.50 5.09
N ARG A 488 20.78 9.25 5.46
CA ARG A 488 21.80 8.77 6.41
C ARG A 488 21.19 8.45 7.77
N ASN A 489 20.25 9.27 8.26
CA ASN A 489 19.54 9.00 9.52
C ASN A 489 18.59 7.81 9.41
N LEU A 490 17.94 7.66 8.26
CA LEU A 490 16.90 6.66 8.06
C LEU A 490 17.46 5.27 7.73
N TYR A 491 18.37 5.23 6.76
CA TYR A 491 18.98 3.99 6.28
C TYR A 491 20.27 3.69 7.01
N GLY A 492 21.00 4.65 7.58
CA GLY A 492 22.32 4.45 8.19
C GLY A 492 23.42 5.18 7.39
N SER A 493 24.42 5.73 8.09
CA SER A 493 25.38 6.67 7.50
C SER A 493 26.69 6.04 7.03
N LYS A 494 27.02 4.83 7.49
CA LYS A 494 28.30 4.16 7.21
C LYS A 494 28.09 2.91 6.37
N ASN A 495 28.71 2.86 5.19
CA ASN A 495 28.80 1.67 4.33
C ASN A 495 27.46 1.02 3.95
N VAL A 496 26.35 1.77 4.00
CA VAL A 496 25.02 1.27 3.64
C VAL A 496 24.68 1.57 2.18
N PHE A 497 24.89 2.82 1.79
CA PHE A 497 24.65 3.30 0.44
C PHE A 497 25.66 4.37 0.08
N ARG A 498 25.83 4.58 -1.22
CA ARG A 498 26.56 5.71 -1.80
C ARG A 498 25.64 6.50 -2.70
N GLN A 499 26.04 7.73 -3.01
CA GLN A 499 25.33 8.57 -3.96
C GLN A 499 26.10 8.61 -5.29
N GLU A 500 25.44 8.24 -6.37
CA GLU A 500 25.95 8.33 -7.74
C GLU A 500 25.08 9.32 -8.52
N GLY A 501 25.59 10.55 -8.69
CA GLY A 501 24.79 11.65 -9.21
C GLY A 501 23.56 11.93 -8.33
N THR A 502 22.36 11.71 -8.86
CA THR A 502 21.09 11.87 -8.14
C THR A 502 20.55 10.57 -7.54
N GLN A 503 21.19 9.43 -7.83
CA GLN A 503 20.74 8.11 -7.37
C GLN A 503 21.45 7.68 -6.10
N PHE A 504 20.73 6.93 -5.26
CA PHE A 504 21.29 6.25 -4.09
C PHE A 504 21.43 4.76 -4.43
N VAL A 505 22.63 4.21 -4.23
CA VAL A 505 22.96 2.83 -4.59
C VAL A 505 23.39 2.05 -3.35
N PHE A 506 22.77 0.89 -3.13
CA PHE A 506 23.00 0.02 -1.99
C PHE A 506 23.82 -1.20 -2.41
N SER A 507 24.92 -1.45 -1.71
CA SER A 507 25.80 -2.57 -1.98
C SER A 507 25.48 -3.75 -1.07
N ASN A 508 25.33 -4.92 -1.66
CA ASN A 508 25.12 -6.18 -0.96
C ASN A 508 23.98 -6.18 0.09
N PRO A 509 22.78 -5.65 -0.22
CA PRO A 509 21.70 -5.55 0.75
C PRO A 509 21.26 -6.93 1.25
N LYS A 510 20.93 -6.99 2.54
CA LYS A 510 20.26 -8.15 3.15
C LYS A 510 18.75 -8.01 3.01
N THR A 511 18.08 -9.11 2.66
CA THR A 511 16.62 -9.22 2.70
C THR A 511 16.19 -10.35 3.62
N SER A 512 15.11 -10.10 4.36
CA SER A 512 14.40 -11.11 5.12
C SER A 512 13.53 -11.97 4.19
N LEU A 513 13.39 -13.26 4.52
CA LEU A 513 12.43 -14.18 3.89
C LEU A 513 11.51 -14.80 4.96
N PRO A 514 10.59 -14.02 5.58
CA PRO A 514 9.66 -14.56 6.57
C PRO A 514 8.84 -15.73 5.99
N SER A 515 8.71 -16.80 6.75
CA SER A 515 8.08 -18.05 6.32
C SER A 515 7.32 -18.73 7.47
N HIS A 516 6.84 -19.96 7.26
CA HIS A 516 6.25 -20.78 8.34
C HIS A 516 7.16 -20.94 9.56
N LEU A 517 8.49 -20.81 9.39
CA LEU A 517 9.46 -20.84 10.50
C LEU A 517 9.29 -19.64 11.45
N ASP A 518 8.72 -18.55 10.96
CA ASP A 518 8.59 -17.24 11.61
C ASP A 518 7.15 -16.89 11.98
N PHE A 519 6.21 -17.81 11.72
CA PHE A 519 4.79 -17.55 11.90
C PHE A 519 4.47 -17.24 13.36
N LYS A 520 3.95 -16.04 13.60
CA LYS A 520 3.64 -15.47 14.92
C LYS A 520 4.86 -15.43 15.86
N LYS A 521 6.06 -15.25 15.31
CA LYS A 521 7.31 -15.07 16.07
C LYS A 521 7.90 -13.70 15.77
N LYS A 522 8.42 -13.04 16.81
CA LYS A 522 9.10 -11.74 16.70
C LYS A 522 10.56 -11.88 16.23
N SER A 523 10.77 -12.65 15.16
CA SER A 523 12.10 -12.89 14.59
C SER A 523 11.97 -13.28 13.13
N VAL A 524 13.09 -13.20 12.40
CA VAL A 524 13.21 -13.74 11.04
C VAL A 524 14.35 -14.76 11.03
N SER A 525 14.01 -16.00 10.73
CA SER A 525 14.91 -17.16 10.76
C SER A 525 15.80 -17.24 9.53
N THR A 526 15.31 -16.73 8.40
CA THR A 526 15.94 -16.84 7.09
C THR A 526 16.19 -15.46 6.49
N ARG A 527 17.45 -15.17 6.19
CA ARG A 527 17.93 -13.91 5.61
C ARG A 527 18.94 -14.23 4.52
N ILE A 528 18.91 -13.49 3.43
CA ILE A 528 19.90 -13.63 2.35
C ILE A 528 20.58 -12.30 2.06
N THR A 529 21.88 -12.35 1.80
CA THR A 529 22.63 -11.23 1.22
C THR A 529 22.58 -11.38 -0.30
N LEU A 530 22.12 -10.34 -0.98
CA LEU A 530 22.09 -10.30 -2.45
C LEU A 530 23.33 -9.57 -2.93
N ALA A 531 24.24 -10.29 -3.58
CA ALA A 531 25.52 -9.72 -3.99
C ALA A 531 25.34 -8.79 -5.20
N GLY A 532 25.91 -7.59 -5.13
CA GLY A 532 25.83 -6.59 -6.20
C GLY A 532 25.44 -5.21 -5.70
N ASP A 533 25.14 -4.34 -6.66
CA ASP A 533 24.71 -2.96 -6.43
C ASP A 533 23.29 -2.77 -6.93
N TYR A 534 22.46 -2.15 -6.09
CA TYR A 534 21.04 -1.98 -6.35
C TYR A 534 20.63 -0.53 -6.12
N PRO A 535 20.05 0.15 -7.13
CA PRO A 535 19.59 1.52 -6.97
C PRO A 535 18.34 1.59 -6.09
N LEU A 536 18.10 2.77 -5.51
CA LEU A 536 16.85 3.10 -4.84
C LEU A 536 15.75 3.36 -5.88
N TYR A 537 14.72 2.52 -5.90
CA TYR A 537 13.43 2.89 -6.46
C TYR A 537 12.69 3.76 -5.45
N GLU A 538 12.31 4.97 -5.85
CA GLU A 538 11.73 5.94 -4.94
C GLU A 538 10.35 6.38 -5.40
N GLN A 539 9.30 5.76 -4.85
CA GLN A 539 7.93 6.10 -5.21
C GLN A 539 7.59 7.52 -4.74
N SER A 540 6.99 8.33 -5.62
CA SER A 540 6.37 9.58 -5.20
C SER A 540 5.28 9.32 -4.15
N TYR A 541 5.19 10.21 -3.17
CA TYR A 541 4.18 10.09 -2.12
C TYR A 541 2.77 10.26 -2.69
N GLU A 542 1.91 9.29 -2.43
CA GLU A 542 0.48 9.42 -2.70
C GLU A 542 -0.16 10.31 -1.62
N LYS A 543 -0.77 11.44 -2.02
CA LYS A 543 -1.40 12.35 -1.07
C LYS A 543 -2.65 11.75 -0.40
N ASP A 544 -2.90 12.11 0.86
CA ASP A 544 -3.98 11.55 1.67
C ASP A 544 -5.39 11.91 1.16
N LYS A 545 -6.05 10.93 0.54
CA LYS A 545 -7.42 11.08 0.01
C LYS A 545 -8.49 10.65 1.01
N VAL A 546 -8.91 11.56 1.89
CA VAL A 546 -9.94 11.29 2.91
C VAL A 546 -10.92 12.45 3.10
N GLN A 547 -12.18 12.11 3.34
CA GLN A 547 -13.21 13.06 3.76
C GLN A 547 -13.45 12.94 5.26
N PHE A 548 -13.39 14.07 5.98
CA PHE A 548 -13.83 14.18 7.36
C PHE A 548 -15.35 14.36 7.46
N TYR A 549 -15.96 13.83 8.51
CA TYR A 549 -17.39 13.99 8.76
C TYR A 549 -17.71 13.90 10.25
N SER A 550 -18.94 14.25 10.62
CA SER A 550 -19.49 14.08 11.97
C SER A 550 -20.67 13.11 11.96
N LEU A 551 -20.74 12.30 13.02
CA LEU A 551 -21.83 11.36 13.35
C LEU A 551 -22.53 11.74 14.68
N GLY A 552 -22.35 12.98 15.12
CA GLY A 552 -22.75 13.45 16.45
C GLY A 552 -21.57 13.72 17.38
N SER A 553 -21.86 13.92 18.67
CA SER A 553 -20.88 14.29 19.71
C SER A 553 -20.20 13.11 20.41
N SER A 554 -20.55 11.87 20.07
CA SER A 554 -19.98 10.66 20.66
C SER A 554 -19.84 9.49 19.68
N MET A 555 -18.94 8.56 19.99
CA MET A 555 -18.67 7.37 19.17
C MET A 555 -19.35 6.12 19.76
N THR A 556 -20.64 5.97 19.50
CA THR A 556 -21.44 4.80 19.93
C THR A 556 -21.03 3.53 19.18
N ALA A 557 -21.45 2.35 19.67
CA ALA A 557 -21.21 1.09 18.99
C ALA A 557 -21.76 1.08 17.55
N GLN A 558 -22.95 1.63 17.32
CA GLN A 558 -23.54 1.77 15.99
C GLN A 558 -22.72 2.72 15.09
N ASN A 559 -22.27 3.87 15.63
CA ASN A 559 -21.45 4.81 14.86
C ASN A 559 -20.14 4.17 14.39
N LYS A 560 -19.52 3.30 15.21
CA LYS A 560 -18.33 2.54 14.80
C LYS A 560 -18.60 1.59 13.64
N LEU A 561 -19.76 0.92 13.64
CA LEU A 561 -20.16 0.04 12.54
C LEU A 561 -20.36 0.84 11.25
N ILE A 562 -20.95 2.03 11.34
CA ILE A 562 -21.08 2.94 10.18
C ILE A 562 -19.70 3.36 9.67
N VAL A 563 -18.77 3.75 10.55
CA VAL A 563 -17.41 4.13 10.13
C VAL A 563 -16.70 2.96 9.45
N ARG A 564 -16.81 1.76 10.01
CA ARG A 564 -16.24 0.54 9.43
C ARG A 564 -16.82 0.21 8.05
N LEU A 565 -18.14 0.37 7.89
CA LEU A 565 -18.84 0.16 6.63
C LEU A 565 -18.25 1.01 5.49
N MET A 566 -17.78 2.22 5.80
CA MET A 566 -17.16 3.11 4.80
C MET A 566 -15.88 2.53 4.15
N GLY A 567 -15.18 1.63 4.85
CA GLY A 567 -13.99 0.93 4.35
C GLY A 567 -14.29 -0.39 3.65
N ARG A 568 -15.57 -0.76 3.51
CA ARG A 568 -16.04 -2.07 3.03
C ARG A 568 -16.88 -1.99 1.76
N ILE A 569 -17.10 -0.79 1.23
CA ILE A 569 -17.90 -0.60 0.02
C ILE A 569 -17.28 -1.38 -1.13
N LYS A 570 -18.14 -2.11 -1.84
CA LYS A 570 -17.78 -2.94 -2.98
C LYS A 570 -18.91 -3.01 -3.99
N GLY A 571 -18.60 -2.63 -5.22
CA GLY A 571 -19.43 -2.88 -6.41
C GLY A 571 -18.73 -3.87 -7.34
N CYS A 572 -19.51 -4.65 -8.08
CA CYS A 572 -18.98 -5.64 -9.01
C CYS A 572 -19.56 -5.52 -10.40
N ALA A 573 -18.83 -6.00 -11.41
CA ALA A 573 -19.32 -6.01 -12.78
C ALA A 573 -20.61 -6.85 -12.93
N PRO A 574 -21.42 -6.63 -13.98
CA PRO A 574 -22.72 -7.29 -14.15
C PRO A 574 -22.64 -8.81 -14.18
N LYS A 575 -21.55 -9.37 -14.73
CA LYS A 575 -21.33 -10.81 -14.87
C LYS A 575 -20.45 -11.42 -13.77
N SER A 576 -19.99 -10.62 -12.81
CA SER A 576 -19.21 -11.11 -11.67
C SER A 576 -20.12 -11.80 -10.66
N ASP A 577 -19.65 -12.89 -10.06
CA ASP A 577 -20.32 -13.50 -8.91
C ASP A 577 -20.28 -12.53 -7.72
N LYS A 578 -21.47 -12.06 -7.31
CA LYS A 578 -21.67 -11.05 -6.26
C LYS A 578 -21.26 -11.51 -4.87
N THR A 579 -21.20 -12.83 -4.65
CA THR A 579 -20.70 -13.43 -3.41
C THR A 579 -19.18 -13.45 -3.42
N VAL A 580 -18.58 -13.96 -4.50
CA VAL A 580 -17.11 -14.05 -4.62
C VAL A 580 -16.47 -12.67 -4.57
N CYS A 581 -17.02 -11.70 -5.29
CA CYS A 581 -16.50 -10.35 -5.36
C CYS A 581 -16.80 -9.48 -4.13
N GLY A 582 -17.63 -9.95 -3.18
CA GLY A 582 -17.87 -9.26 -1.90
C GLY A 582 -19.00 -8.20 -1.88
N GLU A 583 -19.66 -7.91 -3.01
CA GLU A 583 -20.79 -6.96 -3.05
C GLU A 583 -21.97 -7.42 -2.18
N ASN A 584 -22.30 -8.72 -2.19
CA ASN A 584 -23.36 -9.27 -1.33
C ASN A 584 -23.07 -9.05 0.16
N ALA A 585 -21.83 -9.26 0.59
CA ALA A 585 -21.43 -9.07 1.99
C ALA A 585 -21.55 -7.60 2.41
N PHE A 586 -21.11 -6.67 1.54
CA PHE A 586 -21.27 -5.24 1.77
C PHE A 586 -22.75 -4.82 1.83
N ASP A 587 -23.56 -5.22 0.84
CA ASP A 587 -24.96 -4.81 0.76
C ASP A 587 -25.79 -5.33 1.94
N GLN A 588 -25.51 -6.54 2.41
CA GLN A 588 -26.12 -7.10 3.63
C GLN A 588 -25.75 -6.29 4.88
N GLU A 589 -24.47 -5.94 5.07
CA GLU A 589 -24.03 -5.12 6.20
C GLU A 589 -24.64 -3.71 6.13
N ALA A 590 -24.64 -3.09 4.94
CA ALA A 590 -25.23 -1.77 4.71
C ALA A 590 -26.73 -1.74 5.01
N LYS A 591 -27.49 -2.73 4.53
CA LYS A 591 -28.94 -2.83 4.79
C LYS A 591 -29.25 -3.03 6.27
N GLY A 592 -28.40 -3.75 6.99
CA GLY A 592 -28.56 -3.96 8.44
C GLY A 592 -28.34 -2.68 9.27
N LEU A 593 -27.45 -1.79 8.80
CA LEU A 593 -27.02 -0.59 9.52
C LEU A 593 -27.76 0.68 9.12
N LEU A 594 -28.11 0.81 7.83
CA LEU A 594 -28.69 1.98 7.21
C LEU A 594 -30.11 1.62 6.72
N ARG A 595 -31.07 1.69 7.64
CA ARG A 595 -32.49 1.48 7.34
C ARG A 595 -33.07 2.65 6.57
#